data_AF-A0A821QAH2-F1
#
_entry.id   AF-A0A821QAH2-F1
#
_cell.length_a   1.000
_cell.length_b   1.000
_cell.length_c   1.000
_cell.angle_alpha   90.00
_cell.angle_beta   90.00
_cell.angle_gamma   90.00
#
_symmetry.space_group_name_H-M   'P 1'
#
loop_
_entity.id
_entity.type
_entity.pdbx_description
1 polymer ?
#
loop_
_entity_poly.entity_id
_entity_poly.type
_entity_poly.pdbx_seq_one_letter_code
_entity_poly.pdbx_strand_id
1 'polypeptide(L)'
;MPQRIRELLEEVGDNPVLKIQLGRTSVLAVLILFLNLASSWKFSDKQLELGYDEIYHNYLLITIQNNKKTNVLQTMVHNSKDTIPSTVYKLEKAHRVRLMKPVFPTEFVDLYDIPLTRNKIFTLNRLITTASNIDKHFYTYDAGNNNMCQTFVENIVDINGLIANIVDNATRIALKPQDAKALVATLGSRSDIVKHITDLGGKLDKWVFDRKIIWKKPVKKEFALIGNMQVKVLDETSTDNADDLLSSSFDNAALNGMVDTIIENTDDAFNAVLAMEENEKKAKQKRLIIIIISILIAIVLIGAAVAVGYFIWRKRNSMLNLCSMWSSIKILHTLFRRENAIGNRYSVFFCFLDQFKKKDLIDDVNDKTKIRSSISEATRTNVDA
;
A
#
# COMPACT_ATOMS: atom_id res chain seq x y z
N MET A 1 21.67 14.79 3.42
CA MET A 1 20.96 14.06 4.49
C MET A 1 19.85 14.95 5.09
N PRO A 2 18.61 14.46 5.24
CA PRO A 2 17.53 15.17 5.92
C PRO A 2 17.83 15.47 7.40
N GLN A 3 17.35 16.61 7.91
CA GLN A 3 17.62 17.08 9.28
C GLN A 3 17.15 16.08 10.37
N ARG A 4 15.92 15.53 10.26
CA ARG A 4 15.40 14.54 11.23
C ARG A 4 16.28 13.27 11.33
N ILE A 5 16.91 12.87 10.22
CA ILE A 5 17.83 11.71 10.24
C ILE A 5 19.12 12.10 10.94
N ARG A 6 19.65 13.28 10.67
CA ARG A 6 20.87 13.79 11.30
C ARG A 6 20.71 13.84 12.82
N GLU A 7 19.62 14.44 13.30
CA GLU A 7 19.31 14.52 14.75
C GLU A 7 19.25 13.13 15.40
N LEU A 8 18.58 12.17 14.75
CA LEU A 8 18.49 10.82 15.27
C LEU A 8 19.83 10.05 15.21
N LEU A 9 20.64 10.30 14.18
CA LEU A 9 22.00 9.77 14.09
C LEU A 9 22.95 10.38 15.14
N GLU A 10 22.75 11.64 15.51
CA GLU A 10 23.48 12.26 16.62
C GLU A 10 23.07 11.63 17.97
N GLU A 11 21.79 11.30 18.14
CA GLU A 11 21.26 10.71 19.38
C GLU A 11 21.67 9.24 19.58
N VAL A 12 21.45 8.38 18.56
CA VAL A 12 21.62 6.92 18.69
C VAL A 12 22.53 6.31 17.61
N GLY A 13 23.10 7.12 16.73
CA GLY A 13 23.80 6.63 15.54
C GLY A 13 25.01 5.77 15.83
N ASP A 14 25.73 6.03 16.93
CA ASP A 14 26.93 5.26 17.33
C ASP A 14 26.60 4.07 18.24
N ASN A 15 25.35 3.91 18.63
CA ASN A 15 24.98 2.80 19.48
C ASN A 15 25.06 1.49 18.69
N PRO A 16 25.49 0.38 19.32
CA PRO A 16 25.59 -0.90 18.65
C PRO A 16 24.23 -1.43 18.19
N VAL A 17 24.20 -1.94 16.96
CA VAL A 17 23.07 -2.66 16.38
C VAL A 17 23.13 -4.11 16.87
N LEU A 18 22.06 -4.55 17.52
CA LEU A 18 21.92 -5.90 18.08
C LEU A 18 21.23 -6.86 17.11
N LYS A 19 20.27 -6.37 16.34
CA LYS A 19 19.50 -7.17 15.37
C LYS A 19 19.11 -6.31 14.17
N ILE A 20 19.14 -6.90 12.98
CA ILE A 20 18.54 -6.34 11.77
C ILE A 20 17.53 -7.35 11.24
N GLN A 21 16.34 -6.88 10.91
CA GLN A 21 15.32 -7.69 10.24
C GLN A 21 14.85 -6.95 8.99
N LEU A 22 14.70 -7.68 7.89
CA LEU A 22 13.99 -7.23 6.71
C LEU A 22 12.49 -7.40 6.96
N GLY A 23 11.74 -6.32 6.82
CA GLY A 23 10.28 -6.36 6.79
C GLY A 23 9.75 -6.16 5.39
N ARG A 24 8.72 -6.94 5.02
CA ARG A 24 7.90 -6.73 3.82
C ARG A 24 6.51 -6.26 4.22
N THR A 25 5.98 -5.27 3.50
CA THR A 25 4.56 -4.90 3.58
C THR A 25 3.97 -4.90 2.19
N SER A 26 2.89 -5.65 2.00
CA SER A 26 2.18 -5.72 0.73
C SER A 26 1.68 -4.33 0.31
N VAL A 27 1.79 -4.03 -0.97
CA VAL A 27 1.22 -2.81 -1.55
C VAL A 27 -0.30 -2.91 -1.49
N LEU A 28 -0.96 -1.81 -1.09
CA LEU A 28 -2.41 -1.78 -0.93
C LEU A 28 -3.13 -2.29 -2.19
N ALA A 29 -4.05 -3.24 -2.02
CA ALA A 29 -4.81 -3.85 -3.12
C ALA A 29 -5.53 -2.82 -4.01
N VAL A 30 -5.95 -1.69 -3.43
CA VAL A 30 -6.58 -0.58 -4.17
C VAL A 30 -5.62 0.04 -5.20
N LEU A 31 -4.32 0.14 -4.88
CA LEU A 31 -3.33 0.63 -5.82
C LEU A 31 -3.12 -0.37 -6.96
N ILE A 32 -3.03 -1.67 -6.65
CA ILE A 32 -2.93 -2.73 -7.67
C ILE A 32 -4.14 -2.72 -8.60
N LEU A 33 -5.36 -2.58 -8.06
CA LEU A 33 -6.58 -2.45 -8.86
C LEU A 33 -6.51 -1.25 -9.80
N PHE A 34 -6.04 -0.10 -9.30
CA PHE A 34 -5.87 1.09 -10.14
C PHE A 34 -4.85 0.87 -11.26
N LEU A 35 -3.68 0.28 -10.95
CA LEU A 35 -2.64 -0.02 -11.93
C LEU A 35 -3.14 -0.99 -13.00
N ASN A 36 -3.92 -2.01 -12.60
CA ASN A 36 -4.61 -2.90 -13.52
C ASN A 36 -5.60 -2.15 -14.40
N LEU A 37 -6.47 -1.31 -13.83
CA LEU A 37 -7.41 -0.54 -14.63
C LEU A 37 -6.69 0.38 -15.64
N ALA A 38 -5.61 1.03 -15.22
CA ALA A 38 -4.84 1.94 -16.06
C ALA A 38 -4.07 1.22 -17.18
N SER A 39 -3.64 -0.03 -16.95
CA SER A 39 -2.91 -0.89 -17.88
C SER A 39 -3.80 -1.87 -18.67
N SER A 40 -5.11 -1.84 -18.45
CA SER A 40 -6.04 -2.85 -18.98
C SER A 40 -5.63 -4.28 -18.57
N TRP A 41 -5.36 -4.48 -17.27
CA TRP A 41 -4.96 -5.72 -16.59
C TRP A 41 -3.55 -6.25 -16.92
N LYS A 42 -2.84 -5.64 -17.87
CA LYS A 42 -1.47 -6.02 -18.24
C LYS A 42 -0.48 -5.95 -17.08
N PHE A 43 -0.72 -5.12 -16.08
CA PHE A 43 0.13 -5.03 -14.89
C PHE A 43 0.16 -6.36 -14.12
N SER A 44 -1.00 -6.93 -13.79
CA SER A 44 -1.08 -8.24 -13.14
C SER A 44 -0.57 -9.37 -14.02
N ASP A 45 -0.84 -9.34 -15.33
CA ASP A 45 -0.27 -10.34 -16.25
C ASP A 45 1.25 -10.31 -16.21
N LYS A 46 1.85 -9.11 -16.24
CA LYS A 46 3.30 -8.95 -16.16
C LYS A 46 3.87 -9.33 -14.79
N GLN A 47 3.14 -9.05 -13.72
CA GLN A 47 3.50 -9.48 -12.37
C GLN A 47 3.60 -11.01 -12.30
N LEU A 48 2.60 -11.72 -12.84
CA LEU A 48 2.60 -13.19 -12.92
C LEU A 48 3.70 -13.72 -13.84
N GLU A 49 3.90 -13.08 -15.00
CA GLU A 49 4.97 -13.43 -15.95
C GLU A 49 6.36 -13.33 -15.30
N LEU A 50 6.58 -12.34 -14.44
CA LEU A 50 7.83 -12.15 -13.68
C LEU A 50 7.95 -13.07 -12.46
N GLY A 51 6.93 -13.90 -12.17
CA GLY A 51 6.91 -14.82 -11.05
C GLY A 51 6.70 -14.14 -9.69
N TYR A 52 6.07 -12.96 -9.67
CA TYR A 52 5.75 -12.24 -8.44
C TYR A 52 4.36 -12.61 -7.93
N ASP A 53 4.29 -13.15 -6.72
CA ASP A 53 3.05 -13.43 -6.00
C ASP A 53 2.34 -12.14 -5.57
N GLU A 54 3.11 -11.20 -5.04
CA GLU A 54 2.63 -9.88 -4.61
C GLU A 54 3.68 -8.79 -4.83
N ILE A 55 3.22 -7.54 -4.91
CA ILE A 55 4.10 -6.36 -4.91
C ILE A 55 4.21 -5.86 -3.47
N TYR A 56 5.43 -5.63 -2.99
CA TYR A 56 5.66 -5.27 -1.59
C TYR A 56 6.60 -4.06 -1.44
N HIS A 57 6.68 -3.55 -0.22
CA HIS A 57 7.65 -2.54 0.21
C HIS A 57 8.58 -3.13 1.25
N ASN A 58 9.88 -3.02 0.99
CA ASN A 58 10.91 -3.42 1.94
C ASN A 58 11.22 -2.28 2.91
N TYR A 59 11.49 -2.65 4.15
CA TYR A 59 12.08 -1.79 5.17
C TYR A 59 12.98 -2.62 6.09
N LEU A 60 13.83 -1.96 6.86
CA LEU A 60 14.65 -2.60 7.89
C LEU A 60 14.11 -2.26 9.27
N LEU A 61 13.98 -3.27 10.13
CA LEU A 61 13.85 -3.09 11.57
C LEU A 61 15.22 -3.27 12.20
N ILE A 62 15.72 -2.22 12.83
CA ILE A 62 17.05 -2.17 13.43
C ILE A 62 16.87 -2.05 14.93
N THR A 63 17.27 -3.09 15.66
CA THR A 63 17.29 -3.10 17.12
C THR A 63 18.61 -2.52 17.58
N ILE A 64 18.56 -1.35 18.20
CA ILE A 64 19.72 -0.59 18.67
C ILE A 64 19.77 -0.64 20.20
N GLN A 65 20.96 -0.83 20.77
CA GLN A 65 21.14 -0.76 22.22
C GLN A 65 20.92 0.67 22.75
N ASN A 66 20.24 0.81 23.89
CA ASN A 66 19.90 2.13 24.43
C ASN A 66 21.08 2.86 25.10
N ASN A 67 22.09 2.13 25.60
CA ASN A 67 23.17 2.70 26.40
C ASN A 67 24.56 2.30 25.89
N LYS A 68 25.44 3.28 25.67
CA LYS A 68 26.83 3.10 25.22
C LYS A 68 27.74 2.43 26.26
N LYS A 69 27.37 2.43 27.55
CA LYS A 69 28.29 2.04 28.65
C LYS A 69 28.53 0.54 28.78
N THR A 70 27.71 -0.31 28.17
CA THR A 70 27.90 -1.76 28.26
C THR A 70 28.78 -2.21 27.10
N ASN A 71 29.92 -2.84 27.41
CA ASN A 71 30.84 -3.35 26.40
C ASN A 71 30.18 -4.50 25.63
N VAL A 72 29.57 -4.19 24.48
CA VAL A 72 28.74 -5.12 23.70
C VAL A 72 29.48 -6.38 23.28
N LEU A 73 30.79 -6.27 23.04
CA LEU A 73 31.63 -7.42 22.75
C LEU A 73 31.63 -8.43 23.91
N GLN A 74 31.64 -7.97 25.16
CA GLN A 74 31.55 -8.87 26.31
C GLN A 74 30.16 -9.49 26.44
N THR A 75 29.10 -8.72 26.20
CA THR A 75 27.71 -9.20 26.32
C THR A 75 27.31 -10.15 25.20
N MET A 76 27.89 -10.03 23.99
CA MET A 76 27.64 -10.99 22.90
C MET A 76 28.39 -12.32 23.09
N VAL A 77 29.49 -12.31 23.85
CA VAL A 77 30.31 -13.50 24.11
C VAL A 77 29.80 -14.28 25.32
N HIS A 78 29.25 -13.60 26.32
CA HIS A 78 28.64 -14.25 27.47
C HIS A 78 27.18 -14.54 27.17
N ASN A 79 26.79 -15.82 27.15
CA ASN A 79 25.40 -16.31 27.08
C ASN A 79 24.60 -15.91 28.35
N SER A 80 24.67 -14.67 28.79
CA SER A 80 23.84 -14.19 29.89
C SER A 80 22.43 -14.02 29.37
N LYS A 81 21.46 -14.64 30.05
CA LYS A 81 20.00 -14.49 29.82
C LYS A 81 19.51 -13.04 30.06
N ASP A 82 20.42 -12.09 30.23
CA ASP A 82 20.12 -10.71 30.56
C ASP A 82 19.57 -9.99 29.33
N THR A 83 18.38 -9.41 29.50
CA THR A 83 17.75 -8.65 28.43
C THR A 83 18.48 -7.32 28.26
N ILE A 84 19.18 -7.14 27.15
CA ILE A 84 19.86 -5.90 26.83
C ILE A 84 18.81 -4.82 26.49
N PRO A 85 18.79 -3.67 27.20
CA PRO A 85 17.84 -2.61 26.90
C PRO A 85 18.07 -2.07 25.49
N SER A 86 17.05 -2.18 24.65
CA SER A 86 17.14 -1.83 23.24
C SER A 86 15.88 -1.13 22.73
N THR A 87 16.02 -0.42 21.62
CA THR A 87 14.94 0.25 20.91
C THR A 87 14.97 -0.20 19.45
N VAL A 88 13.80 -0.54 18.92
CA VAL A 88 13.65 -0.89 17.50
C VAL A 88 13.32 0.36 16.70
N TYR A 89 14.02 0.55 15.58
CA TYR A 89 13.75 1.59 14.61
C TYR A 89 13.43 0.98 13.24
N LYS A 90 12.38 1.51 12.60
CA LYS A 90 12.02 1.22 11.22
C LYS A 90 12.75 2.18 10.29
N LEU A 91 13.65 1.65 9.46
CA LEU A 91 14.36 2.36 8.41
C LEU A 91 13.74 2.02 7.05
N GLU A 92 13.17 3.01 6.38
CA GLU A 92 12.55 2.82 5.06
C GLU A 92 12.81 4.04 4.16
N LYS A 93 12.67 3.84 2.85
CA LYS A 93 12.73 4.91 1.86
C LYS A 93 11.39 5.03 1.14
N ALA A 94 10.49 5.83 1.72
CA ALA A 94 9.37 6.38 0.98
C ALA A 94 9.86 7.60 0.17
N HIS A 95 9.05 8.65 -0.03
CA HIS A 95 9.49 9.92 -0.63
C HIS A 95 10.74 10.53 0.06
N ARG A 96 10.99 10.18 1.32
CA ARG A 96 12.22 10.49 2.05
C ARG A 96 12.68 9.25 2.79
N VAL A 97 13.98 9.16 3.04
CA VAL A 97 14.48 8.23 4.05
C VAL A 97 13.84 8.60 5.39
N ARG A 98 13.30 7.61 6.09
CA ARG A 98 12.66 7.77 7.38
C ARG A 98 13.23 6.76 8.37
N LEU A 99 13.37 7.22 9.60
CA LEU A 99 13.75 6.40 10.72
C LEU A 99 12.81 6.73 11.88
N MET A 100 12.01 5.76 12.30
CA MET A 100 10.94 5.95 13.28
C MET A 100 10.76 4.73 14.17
N LYS A 101 10.14 4.87 15.35
CA LYS A 101 9.74 3.71 16.16
C LYS A 101 8.61 2.95 15.44
N PRO A 102 8.67 1.62 15.32
CA PRO A 102 7.61 0.85 14.67
C PRO A 102 6.31 0.91 15.48
N VAL A 103 5.18 1.00 14.79
CA VAL A 103 3.84 0.87 15.38
C VAL A 103 3.39 -0.56 15.12
N PHE A 104 3.58 -1.47 16.09
CA PHE A 104 3.14 -2.86 15.99
C PHE A 104 1.70 -3.05 16.51
N PRO A 105 0.93 -4.04 16.01
CA PRO A 105 1.16 -4.88 14.83
C PRO A 105 0.28 -4.45 13.65
N THR A 106 0.86 -4.25 12.48
CA THR A 106 0.10 -4.38 11.22
C THR A 106 0.11 -5.86 10.85
N GLU A 107 -1.06 -6.48 10.73
CA GLU A 107 -1.31 -7.92 10.62
C GLU A 107 -0.75 -8.61 9.34
N PHE A 108 0.19 -7.99 8.62
CA PHE A 108 0.69 -8.42 7.31
C PHE A 108 2.17 -8.04 7.12
N VAL A 109 3.04 -8.53 8.01
CA VAL A 109 4.47 -8.27 7.92
C VAL A 109 5.23 -9.59 7.92
N ASP A 110 5.82 -9.93 6.78
CA ASP A 110 6.85 -10.95 6.74
C ASP A 110 8.14 -10.35 7.28
N LEU A 111 8.73 -11.01 8.27
CA LEU A 111 9.99 -10.63 8.90
C LEU A 111 11.05 -11.68 8.62
N TYR A 112 12.18 -11.23 8.10
CA TYR A 112 13.33 -12.08 7.82
C TYR A 112 14.54 -11.56 8.59
N ASP A 113 15.28 -12.45 9.24
CA ASP A 113 16.46 -12.05 10.01
C ASP A 113 17.66 -11.84 9.08
N ILE A 114 18.37 -10.72 9.25
CA ILE A 114 19.63 -10.45 8.55
C ILE A 114 20.78 -10.67 9.54
N PRO A 115 21.55 -11.76 9.42
CA PRO A 115 22.58 -12.08 10.39
C PRO A 115 23.71 -11.05 10.39
N LEU A 116 24.13 -10.65 11.59
CA LEU A 116 25.27 -9.75 11.78
C LEU A 116 26.57 -10.56 11.81
N THR A 117 27.67 -9.97 11.30
CA THR A 117 28.99 -10.61 11.36
C THR A 117 29.56 -10.53 12.78
N ARG A 118 29.94 -11.67 13.38
CA ARG A 118 30.40 -11.76 14.78
C ARG A 118 31.60 -10.89 15.13
N ASN A 119 32.48 -10.60 14.16
CA ASN A 119 33.72 -9.83 14.38
C ASN A 119 33.59 -8.34 14.03
N LYS A 120 32.37 -7.85 13.76
CA LYS A 120 32.14 -6.49 13.28
C LYS A 120 30.98 -5.85 14.03
N ILE A 121 31.28 -4.77 14.74
CA ILE A 121 30.23 -3.94 15.35
C ILE A 121 29.61 -3.08 14.24
N PHE A 122 28.30 -3.18 14.11
CA PHE A 122 27.50 -2.31 13.27
C PHE A 122 26.87 -1.22 14.13
N THR A 123 26.86 -0.01 13.58
CA THR A 123 26.15 1.14 14.14
C THR A 123 25.28 1.73 13.06
N LEU A 124 24.23 2.45 13.44
CA LEU A 124 23.34 3.07 12.47
C LEU A 124 24.05 4.15 11.64
N ASN A 125 24.99 4.90 12.25
CA ASN A 125 25.88 5.83 11.56
C ASN A 125 26.65 5.10 10.45
N ARG A 126 27.27 3.96 10.76
CA ARG A 126 28.01 3.18 9.76
C ARG A 126 27.10 2.71 8.63
N LEU A 127 25.95 2.13 8.96
CA LEU A 127 25.00 1.61 7.97
C LEU A 127 24.58 2.69 6.97
N ILE A 128 24.17 3.85 7.48
CA ILE A 128 23.65 4.96 6.66
C ILE A 128 24.78 5.68 5.92
N THR A 129 25.87 6.04 6.60
CA THR A 129 26.96 6.82 5.97
C THR A 129 27.66 6.03 4.87
N THR A 130 27.97 4.74 5.11
CA THR A 130 28.62 3.88 4.11
C THR A 130 27.74 3.75 2.87
N ALA A 131 26.44 3.45 3.05
CA ALA A 131 25.51 3.34 1.94
C ALA A 131 25.32 4.67 1.21
N SER A 132 25.19 5.78 1.94
CA SER A 132 24.97 7.10 1.34
C SER A 132 26.18 7.70 0.62
N ASN A 133 27.39 7.25 0.96
CA ASN A 133 28.62 7.66 0.28
C ASN A 133 28.81 6.92 -1.05
N ILE A 134 28.26 5.71 -1.18
CA ILE A 134 28.37 4.89 -2.38
C ILE A 134 27.18 5.13 -3.32
N ASP A 135 25.95 5.14 -2.80
CA ASP A 135 24.74 5.39 -3.57
C ASP A 135 24.46 6.89 -3.69
N LYS A 136 24.77 7.48 -4.85
CA LYS A 136 24.48 8.89 -5.16
C LYS A 136 23.00 9.25 -5.06
N HIS A 137 22.11 8.27 -5.20
CA HIS A 137 20.67 8.44 -5.14
C HIS A 137 20.09 8.07 -3.78
N PHE A 138 20.93 7.85 -2.75
CA PHE A 138 20.49 7.39 -1.43
C PHE A 138 19.38 8.25 -0.83
N TYR A 139 19.43 9.57 -0.98
CA TYR A 139 18.44 10.50 -0.45
C TYR A 139 17.38 10.97 -1.47
N THR A 140 17.55 10.68 -2.75
CA THR A 140 16.57 11.04 -3.80
C THR A 140 15.55 9.93 -3.98
N TYR A 141 14.32 10.28 -4.34
CA TYR A 141 13.25 9.31 -4.57
C TYR A 141 12.81 9.30 -6.04
N ASP A 142 12.77 8.11 -6.64
CA ASP A 142 12.24 7.87 -7.98
C ASP A 142 11.55 6.49 -8.05
N ALA A 143 10.23 6.50 -7.86
CA ALA A 143 9.42 5.27 -7.88
C ALA A 143 9.39 4.58 -9.26
N GLY A 144 9.57 5.33 -10.35
CA GLY A 144 9.36 4.83 -11.70
C GLY A 144 10.58 4.12 -12.30
N ASN A 145 11.79 4.53 -11.92
CA ASN A 145 12.99 3.99 -12.56
C ASN A 145 13.70 2.88 -11.76
N ASN A 146 13.65 2.91 -10.42
CA ASN A 146 14.63 2.15 -9.61
C ASN A 146 14.05 1.33 -8.44
N ASN A 147 12.75 1.02 -8.41
CA ASN A 147 12.09 0.30 -7.30
C ASN A 147 12.61 0.74 -5.92
N MET A 148 12.61 2.06 -5.70
CA MET A 148 13.54 2.72 -4.77
C MET A 148 13.49 2.23 -3.34
N CYS A 149 12.33 1.78 -2.83
CA CYS A 149 12.21 1.26 -1.47
C CYS A 149 13.01 -0.05 -1.32
N GLN A 150 12.88 -0.96 -2.30
CA GLN A 150 13.51 -2.27 -2.29
C GLN A 150 15.02 -2.16 -2.56
N THR A 151 15.40 -1.43 -3.61
CA THR A 151 16.81 -1.16 -3.94
C THR A 151 17.55 -0.43 -2.81
N PHE A 152 16.88 0.46 -2.09
CA PHE A 152 17.47 1.13 -0.93
C PHE A 152 17.82 0.16 0.20
N VAL A 153 16.91 -0.76 0.51
CA VAL A 153 17.14 -1.77 1.54
C VAL A 153 18.22 -2.75 1.10
N GLU A 154 18.15 -3.24 -0.13
CA GLU A 154 19.19 -4.09 -0.73
C GLU A 154 20.56 -3.40 -0.67
N ASN A 155 20.68 -2.16 -1.14
CA ASN A 155 21.92 -1.40 -1.12
C ASN A 155 22.50 -1.25 0.29
N ILE A 156 21.66 -0.96 1.30
CA ILE A 156 22.15 -0.88 2.69
C ILE A 156 22.72 -2.22 3.14
N VAL A 157 22.05 -3.32 2.83
CA VAL A 157 22.49 -4.66 3.24
C VAL A 157 23.76 -5.07 2.47
N ASP A 158 23.80 -4.85 1.16
CA ASP A 158 24.92 -5.21 0.29
C ASP A 158 26.18 -4.39 0.61
N ILE A 159 26.08 -3.05 0.57
CA ILE A 159 27.22 -2.14 0.78
C ILE A 159 27.86 -2.34 2.16
N ASN A 160 27.08 -2.70 3.17
CA ASN A 160 27.60 -2.97 4.51
C ASN A 160 28.19 -4.39 4.68
N GLY A 161 28.15 -5.21 3.62
CA GLY A 161 28.66 -6.58 3.59
C GLY A 161 27.79 -7.58 4.35
N LEU A 162 26.50 -7.29 4.51
CA LEU A 162 25.57 -8.14 5.27
C LEU A 162 24.99 -9.27 4.41
N ILE A 163 24.94 -9.12 3.07
CA ILE A 163 24.43 -10.17 2.16
C ILE A 163 25.20 -11.48 2.32
N ALA A 164 26.52 -11.42 2.51
CA ALA A 164 27.37 -12.60 2.68
C ALA A 164 26.99 -13.44 3.92
N ASN A 165 26.34 -12.84 4.92
CA ASN A 165 25.90 -13.54 6.12
C ASN A 165 24.52 -14.20 5.97
N ILE A 166 23.76 -13.85 4.93
CA ILE A 166 22.41 -14.38 4.71
C ILE A 166 22.56 -15.77 4.08
N VAL A 167 22.36 -16.82 4.86
CA VAL A 167 22.38 -18.22 4.37
C VAL A 167 21.00 -18.67 3.91
N ASP A 168 19.95 -18.15 4.57
CA ASP A 168 18.57 -18.49 4.25
C ASP A 168 18.15 -17.98 2.86
N ASN A 169 17.66 -18.89 2.03
CA ASN A 169 17.26 -18.57 0.66
C ASN A 169 16.00 -17.69 0.63
N ALA A 170 15.07 -17.86 1.58
CA ALA A 170 13.85 -17.06 1.62
C ALA A 170 14.17 -15.57 1.85
N THR A 171 15.09 -15.29 2.77
CA THR A 171 15.60 -13.93 3.03
C THR A 171 16.28 -13.34 1.80
N ARG A 172 17.10 -14.11 1.08
CA ARG A 172 17.75 -13.64 -0.17
C ARG A 172 16.72 -13.28 -1.24
N ILE A 173 15.71 -14.12 -1.43
CA ILE A 173 14.63 -13.87 -2.39
C ILE A 173 13.83 -12.62 -1.98
N ALA A 174 13.49 -12.49 -0.69
CA ALA A 174 12.74 -11.35 -0.17
C ALA A 174 13.51 -10.02 -0.28
N LEU A 175 14.84 -10.06 -0.16
CA LEU A 175 15.70 -8.88 -0.27
C LEU A 175 15.80 -8.37 -1.72
N LYS A 176 15.77 -9.29 -2.69
CA LYS A 176 15.94 -8.97 -4.12
C LYS A 176 14.85 -8.00 -4.59
N PRO A 177 15.20 -6.87 -5.24
CA PRO A 177 14.21 -5.98 -5.81
C PRO A 177 13.44 -6.63 -6.95
N GLN A 178 12.15 -6.33 -7.00
CA GLN A 178 11.26 -6.63 -8.11
C GLN A 178 11.55 -5.69 -9.28
N ASP A 179 11.29 -6.14 -10.51
CA ASP A 179 11.48 -5.34 -11.72
C ASP A 179 10.33 -4.33 -11.90
N ALA A 180 10.40 -3.26 -11.11
CA ALA A 180 9.42 -2.17 -11.18
C ALA A 180 9.39 -1.51 -12.57
N LYS A 181 10.50 -1.51 -13.32
CA LYS A 181 10.55 -0.93 -14.65
C LYS A 181 9.72 -1.75 -15.63
N ALA A 182 9.86 -3.07 -15.61
CA ALA A 182 9.03 -3.97 -16.43
C ALA A 182 7.54 -3.87 -16.06
N LEU A 183 7.23 -3.78 -14.77
CA LEU A 183 5.86 -3.59 -14.28
C LEU A 183 5.27 -2.25 -14.74
N VAL A 184 5.99 -1.14 -14.58
CA VAL A 184 5.54 0.20 -14.98
C VAL A 184 5.44 0.34 -16.50
N ALA A 185 6.29 -0.35 -17.27
CA ALA A 185 6.24 -0.33 -18.74
C ALA A 185 4.91 -0.84 -19.31
N THR A 186 4.17 -1.68 -18.57
CA THR A 186 2.83 -2.15 -18.95
C THR A 186 1.80 -1.03 -19.11
N LEU A 187 2.05 0.14 -18.49
CA LEU A 187 1.18 1.31 -18.58
C LEU A 187 1.40 2.10 -19.87
N GLY A 188 2.44 1.79 -20.65
CA GLY A 188 2.78 2.50 -21.89
C GLY A 188 2.96 4.00 -21.66
N SER A 189 2.26 4.83 -22.45
CA SER A 189 2.29 6.29 -22.32
C SER A 189 1.72 6.83 -21.00
N ARG A 190 1.12 5.97 -20.16
CA ARG A 190 0.55 6.32 -18.86
C ARG A 190 1.52 6.06 -17.69
N SER A 191 2.77 5.72 -17.94
CA SER A 191 3.77 5.46 -16.90
C SER A 191 3.93 6.62 -15.89
N ASP A 192 3.73 7.87 -16.33
CA ASP A 192 3.81 9.03 -15.45
C ASP A 192 2.68 9.10 -14.41
N ILE A 193 1.58 8.36 -14.62
CA ILE A 193 0.51 8.24 -13.61
C ILE A 193 1.06 7.57 -12.34
N VAL A 194 1.99 6.61 -12.47
CA VAL A 194 2.61 5.95 -11.31
C VAL A 194 3.37 6.97 -10.48
N LYS A 195 4.18 7.81 -11.12
CA LYS A 195 4.91 8.88 -10.43
C LYS A 195 3.94 9.78 -9.67
N HIS A 196 2.87 10.22 -10.33
CA HIS A 196 1.87 11.06 -9.69
C HIS A 196 1.15 10.40 -8.52
N ILE A 197 0.81 9.11 -8.61
CA ILE A 197 0.13 8.39 -7.52
C ILE A 197 1.07 8.15 -6.36
N THR A 198 2.32 7.76 -6.63
CA THR A 198 3.31 7.56 -5.58
C THR A 198 3.64 8.89 -4.89
N ASP A 199 3.72 10.00 -5.66
CA ASP A 199 3.88 11.35 -5.12
C ASP A 199 2.66 11.78 -4.29
N LEU A 200 1.45 11.46 -4.75
CA LEU A 200 0.22 11.77 -4.03
C LEU A 200 0.13 10.97 -2.73
N GLY A 201 0.49 9.69 -2.77
CA GLY A 201 0.65 8.84 -1.59
C GLY A 201 1.65 9.46 -0.62
N GLY A 202 2.83 9.87 -1.10
CA GLY A 202 3.83 10.56 -0.29
C GLY A 202 3.36 11.90 0.29
N LYS A 203 2.53 12.66 -0.44
CA LYS A 203 1.93 13.93 0.03
C LYS A 203 0.82 13.71 1.05
N LEU A 204 -0.05 12.73 0.83
CA LEU A 204 -1.10 12.33 1.77
C LEU A 204 -0.48 11.83 3.07
N ASP A 205 0.53 10.98 2.96
CA ASP A 205 1.30 10.46 4.07
C ASP A 205 1.99 11.60 4.83
N LYS A 206 2.65 12.52 4.12
CA LYS A 206 3.17 13.75 4.73
C LYS A 206 2.07 14.56 5.43
N TRP A 207 0.89 14.72 4.83
CA TRP A 207 -0.21 15.48 5.40
C TRP A 207 -0.79 14.83 6.66
N VAL A 208 -0.98 13.50 6.65
CA VAL A 208 -1.50 12.72 7.77
C VAL A 208 -0.53 12.69 8.96
N PHE A 209 0.79 12.63 8.69
CA PHE A 209 1.79 12.48 9.74
C PHE A 209 2.49 13.79 10.17
N ASP A 210 2.61 14.80 9.30
CA ASP A 210 3.15 16.12 9.70
C ASP A 210 2.09 17.02 10.33
N ARG A 211 0.81 16.91 9.94
CA ARG A 211 -0.26 17.46 10.79
C ARG A 211 -0.39 16.47 11.93
N LYS A 212 -0.11 16.91 13.16
CA LYS A 212 -0.28 16.14 14.40
C LYS A 212 -1.74 15.71 14.60
N ILE A 213 -2.30 14.90 13.71
CA ILE A 213 -3.52 14.16 13.97
C ILE A 213 -3.11 13.22 15.09
N ILE A 214 -3.51 13.57 16.31
CA ILE A 214 -3.31 12.74 17.49
C ILE A 214 -4.21 11.53 17.25
N TRP A 215 -3.66 10.52 16.57
CA TRP A 215 -4.24 9.19 16.59
C TRP A 215 -4.41 8.85 18.06
N LYS A 216 -5.66 8.62 18.49
CA LYS A 216 -5.92 8.11 19.84
C LYS A 216 -4.94 6.97 20.06
N LYS A 217 -4.13 7.05 21.12
CA LYS A 217 -3.10 6.03 21.42
C LYS A 217 -3.77 4.67 21.23
N PRO A 218 -3.20 3.75 20.43
CA PRO A 218 -3.76 2.42 20.32
C PRO A 218 -3.94 1.89 21.73
N VAL A 219 -5.12 1.37 22.03
CA VAL A 219 -5.39 0.70 23.31
C VAL A 219 -4.25 -0.30 23.49
N LYS A 220 -3.53 -0.21 24.61
CA LYS A 220 -2.46 -1.18 24.93
C LYS A 220 -3.08 -2.55 24.85
N LYS A 221 -2.78 -3.29 23.78
CA LYS A 221 -3.01 -4.73 23.75
C LYS A 221 -1.88 -5.32 24.59
N GLU A 222 -2.21 -5.71 25.82
CA GLU A 222 -1.32 -6.55 26.59
C GLU A 222 -1.31 -7.91 25.90
N PHE A 223 -0.24 -8.18 25.16
CA PHE A 223 0.02 -9.54 24.71
C PHE A 223 0.50 -10.29 25.96
N ALA A 224 -0.40 -11.02 26.60
CA ALA A 224 0.02 -12.14 27.40
C ALA A 224 0.69 -13.11 26.43
N LEU A 225 2.03 -13.15 26.45
CA LEU A 225 2.74 -14.31 25.94
C LEU A 225 2.15 -15.49 26.72
N ILE A 226 1.36 -16.33 26.04
CA ILE A 226 0.90 -17.59 26.61
C ILE A 226 2.18 -18.41 26.80
N GLY A 227 2.73 -18.32 28.00
CA GLY A 227 3.77 -19.21 28.48
C GLY A 227 3.16 -20.59 28.55
N ASN A 228 3.32 -21.37 27.48
CA ASN A 228 3.22 -22.83 27.47
C ASN A 228 3.92 -23.44 26.24
N MET A 229 4.93 -22.78 25.67
CA MET A 229 6.00 -23.50 24.97
C MET A 229 6.99 -24.00 26.01
N GLN A 230 6.60 -25.06 26.74
CA GLN A 230 7.60 -25.94 27.34
C GLN A 230 8.26 -26.69 26.18
N VAL A 231 9.30 -26.10 25.61
CA VAL A 231 10.30 -26.89 24.89
C VAL A 231 10.94 -27.76 25.97
N LYS A 232 10.52 -29.03 26.04
CA LYS A 232 11.28 -30.06 26.75
C LYS A 232 12.65 -30.09 26.08
N VAL A 233 13.62 -29.46 26.72
CA VAL A 233 15.03 -29.69 26.43
C VAL A 233 15.24 -31.17 26.70
N LEU A 234 15.52 -31.94 25.64
CA LEU A 234 16.10 -33.26 25.80
C LEU A 234 17.48 -33.02 26.42
N ASP A 235 17.60 -33.28 27.72
CA ASP A 235 18.89 -33.40 28.38
C ASP A 235 19.61 -34.61 27.78
N GLU A 236 20.50 -34.37 26.82
CA GLU A 236 21.47 -35.35 26.30
C GLU A 236 22.64 -35.57 27.28
N THR A 237 22.33 -35.76 28.57
CA THR A 237 23.31 -36.21 29.56
C THR A 237 22.72 -37.37 30.36
N SER A 238 22.70 -38.55 29.73
CA SER A 238 22.69 -39.83 30.45
C SER A 238 23.80 -40.72 29.87
N THR A 239 25.03 -40.42 30.27
CA THR A 239 26.06 -41.47 30.36
C THR A 239 25.85 -42.17 31.69
N ASP A 240 25.02 -43.21 31.71
CA ASP A 240 25.04 -44.19 32.79
C ASP A 240 24.55 -45.56 32.28
N ASN A 241 25.51 -46.49 32.26
CA ASN A 241 25.40 -47.92 32.51
C ASN A 241 24.32 -48.70 31.75
N ALA A 242 24.71 -49.15 30.56
CA ALA A 242 24.17 -50.38 29.98
C ALA A 242 24.69 -51.57 30.78
N ASP A 243 23.96 -52.03 31.80
CA ASP A 243 24.09 -53.42 32.30
C ASP A 243 22.94 -53.90 33.21
N ASP A 244 21.88 -53.12 33.47
CA ASP A 244 20.84 -53.55 34.42
C ASP A 244 19.42 -53.30 33.89
N LEU A 245 18.94 -54.16 32.99
CA LEU A 245 17.54 -54.15 32.53
C LEU A 245 17.11 -55.51 31.92
N LEU A 246 17.10 -56.54 32.76
CA LEU A 246 16.40 -57.80 32.50
C LEU A 246 15.72 -58.32 33.78
N SER A 247 14.79 -57.54 34.34
CA SER A 247 13.52 -58.08 34.87
C SER A 247 12.67 -56.96 35.47
N SER A 248 11.63 -56.54 34.78
CA SER A 248 10.41 -56.12 35.46
C SER A 248 9.23 -56.29 34.52
N SER A 249 8.17 -56.87 35.07
CA SER A 249 6.91 -57.14 34.43
C SER A 249 6.30 -55.85 33.87
N PHE A 250 5.95 -55.87 32.59
CA PHE A 250 5.13 -54.83 31.98
C PHE A 250 3.71 -54.88 32.57
N ASP A 251 3.43 -53.96 33.48
CA ASP A 251 2.07 -53.70 33.98
C ASP A 251 1.24 -53.04 32.88
N ASN A 252 0.32 -53.81 32.28
CA ASN A 252 -0.61 -53.39 31.23
C ASN A 252 -1.54 -52.21 31.62
N ALA A 253 -1.59 -51.81 32.89
CA ALA A 253 -2.40 -50.69 33.35
C ALA A 253 -1.83 -49.32 32.95
N ALA A 254 -0.50 -49.18 32.85
CA ALA A 254 0.13 -47.92 32.46
C ALA A 254 -0.04 -47.63 30.95
N LEU A 255 -0.11 -48.69 30.11
CA LEU A 255 -0.27 -48.57 28.67
C LEU A 255 -1.70 -48.10 28.31
N ASN A 256 -2.73 -48.61 28.99
CA ASN A 256 -4.12 -48.23 28.73
C ASN A 256 -4.40 -46.78 29.14
N GLY A 257 -3.88 -46.31 30.28
CA GLY A 257 -4.01 -44.91 30.68
C GLY A 257 -3.30 -43.94 29.73
N MET A 258 -2.17 -44.35 29.15
CA MET A 258 -1.43 -43.53 28.19
C MET A 258 -2.13 -43.48 26.82
N VAL A 259 -2.79 -44.57 26.40
CA VAL A 259 -3.62 -44.60 25.19
C VAL A 259 -4.87 -43.73 25.35
N ASP A 260 -5.56 -43.77 26.50
CA ASP A 260 -6.72 -42.91 26.76
C ASP A 260 -6.34 -41.42 26.79
N THR A 261 -5.17 -41.07 27.36
CA THR A 261 -4.67 -39.68 27.36
C THR A 261 -4.25 -39.20 25.97
N ILE A 262 -3.79 -40.10 25.08
CA ILE A 262 -3.47 -39.78 23.68
C ILE A 262 -4.77 -39.57 22.88
N ILE A 263 -5.80 -40.37 23.13
CA ILE A 263 -7.10 -40.26 22.45
C ILE A 263 -7.83 -38.97 22.84
N GLU A 264 -7.84 -38.59 24.13
CA GLU A 264 -8.46 -37.34 24.60
C GLU A 264 -7.81 -36.09 23.97
N ASN A 265 -6.49 -36.11 23.75
CA ASN A 265 -5.76 -34.99 23.15
C ASN A 265 -5.95 -34.91 21.62
N THR A 266 -6.27 -36.01 20.95
CA THR A 266 -6.51 -36.02 19.49
C THR A 266 -7.84 -35.39 19.11
N ASP A 267 -8.88 -35.55 19.92
CA ASP A 267 -10.20 -34.93 19.67
C ASP A 267 -10.15 -33.42 19.89
N ASP A 268 -9.43 -32.95 20.91
CA ASP A 268 -9.20 -31.52 21.15
C ASP A 268 -8.37 -30.87 20.04
N ALA A 269 -7.33 -31.57 19.55
CA ALA A 269 -6.53 -31.11 18.42
C ALA A 269 -7.37 -31.03 17.13
N PHE A 270 -8.25 -32.01 16.88
CA PHE A 270 -9.12 -32.03 15.70
C PHE A 270 -10.18 -30.92 15.75
N ASN A 271 -10.80 -30.70 16.92
CA ASN A 271 -11.75 -29.62 17.14
C ASN A 271 -11.09 -28.23 17.00
N ALA A 272 -9.84 -28.08 17.44
CA ALA A 272 -9.07 -26.85 17.23
C ALA A 272 -8.80 -26.59 15.75
N VAL A 273 -8.46 -27.61 14.97
CA VAL A 273 -8.24 -27.49 13.51
C VAL A 273 -9.53 -27.09 12.79
N LEU A 274 -10.67 -27.71 13.12
CA LEU A 274 -11.97 -27.33 12.56
C LEU A 274 -12.36 -25.88 12.91
N ALA A 275 -12.14 -25.46 14.16
CA ALA A 275 -12.39 -24.09 14.58
C ALA A 275 -11.47 -23.09 13.84
N MET A 276 -10.22 -23.46 13.55
CA MET A 276 -9.32 -22.64 12.73
C MET A 276 -9.81 -22.52 11.29
N GLU A 277 -10.27 -23.60 10.67
CA GLU A 277 -10.79 -23.58 9.29
C GLU A 277 -12.07 -22.71 9.18
N GLU A 278 -12.97 -22.80 10.16
CA GLU A 278 -14.19 -21.97 10.20
C GLU A 278 -13.85 -20.49 10.42
N ASN A 279 -12.89 -20.18 11.28
CA ASN A 279 -12.40 -18.82 11.49
C ASN A 279 -11.73 -18.26 10.24
N GLU A 280 -11.00 -19.06 9.48
CA GLU A 280 -10.41 -18.65 8.20
C GLU A 280 -11.49 -18.35 7.15
N LYS A 281 -12.53 -19.19 7.04
CA LYS A 281 -13.68 -18.95 6.16
C LYS A 281 -14.41 -17.66 6.52
N LYS A 282 -14.68 -17.41 7.81
CA LYS A 282 -15.28 -16.16 8.30
C LYS A 282 -14.39 -14.94 8.03
N ALA A 283 -13.07 -15.07 8.18
CA ALA A 283 -12.12 -14.01 7.87
C ALA A 283 -12.09 -13.68 6.36
N LYS A 284 -12.07 -14.69 5.49
CA LYS A 284 -12.16 -14.52 4.03
C LYS A 284 -13.47 -13.85 3.62
N GLN A 285 -14.59 -14.25 4.21
CA GLN A 285 -15.90 -13.63 3.94
C GLN A 285 -15.94 -12.16 4.38
N LYS A 286 -15.42 -11.82 5.57
CA LYS A 286 -15.29 -10.43 6.03
C LYS A 286 -14.41 -9.60 5.09
N ARG A 287 -13.30 -10.15 4.59
CA ARG A 287 -12.43 -9.48 3.61
C ARG A 287 -13.18 -9.19 2.30
N LEU A 288 -13.95 -10.15 1.79
CA LEU A 288 -14.74 -9.98 0.58
C LEU A 288 -15.79 -8.86 0.72
N ILE A 289 -16.48 -8.81 1.88
CA ILE A 289 -17.45 -7.75 2.18
C ILE A 289 -16.78 -6.37 2.21
N ILE A 290 -15.62 -6.23 2.85
CA ILE A 290 -14.88 -4.96 2.91
C ILE A 290 -14.46 -4.49 1.51
N ILE A 291 -14.04 -5.42 0.64
CA ILE A 291 -13.66 -5.12 -0.75
C ILE A 291 -14.89 -4.63 -1.54
N ILE A 292 -16.04 -5.31 -1.43
CA ILE A 292 -17.29 -4.89 -2.11
C ILE A 292 -17.71 -3.50 -1.65
N ILE A 293 -17.71 -3.22 -0.34
CA ILE A 293 -18.05 -1.89 0.20
C ILE A 293 -17.09 -0.83 -0.35
N SER A 294 -15.79 -1.13 -0.42
CA SER A 294 -14.78 -0.20 -0.95
C SER A 294 -15.01 0.12 -2.43
N ILE A 295 -15.37 -0.89 -3.24
CA ILE A 295 -15.72 -0.73 -4.65
C ILE A 295 -16.98 0.14 -4.81
N LEU A 296 -18.02 -0.11 -4.02
CA LEU A 296 -19.25 0.70 -4.04
C LEU A 296 -18.98 2.16 -3.69
N ILE A 297 -18.17 2.43 -2.67
CA ILE A 297 -17.76 3.80 -2.31
C ILE A 297 -17.00 4.46 -3.46
N ALA A 298 -16.08 3.74 -4.11
CA ALA A 298 -15.34 4.26 -5.25
C ALA A 298 -16.25 4.61 -6.44
N ILE A 299 -17.23 3.76 -6.75
CA ILE A 299 -18.23 4.02 -7.81
C ILE A 299 -19.04 5.28 -7.50
N VAL A 300 -19.49 5.45 -6.25
CA VAL A 300 -20.25 6.64 -5.82
C VAL A 300 -19.40 7.91 -5.94
N LEU A 301 -18.13 7.86 -5.55
CA LEU A 301 -17.21 9.00 -5.67
C LEU A 301 -16.92 9.37 -7.12
N ILE A 302 -16.75 8.39 -8.00
CA ILE A 302 -16.58 8.61 -9.45
C ILE A 302 -17.85 9.24 -10.03
N GLY A 303 -19.03 8.71 -9.69
CA GLY A 303 -20.32 9.27 -10.11
C GLY A 303 -20.49 10.73 -9.67
N ALA A 304 -20.14 11.05 -8.42
CA ALA A 304 -20.18 12.42 -7.91
C ALA A 304 -19.20 13.34 -8.66
N ALA A 305 -17.97 12.88 -8.94
CA ALA A 305 -16.99 13.65 -9.70
C ALA A 305 -17.45 13.92 -11.14
N VAL A 306 -18.04 12.93 -11.81
CA VAL A 306 -18.63 13.08 -13.16
C VAL A 306 -19.79 14.07 -13.13
N ALA A 307 -20.68 13.99 -12.13
CA ALA A 307 -21.79 14.93 -11.99
C ALA A 307 -21.33 16.38 -11.77
N VAL A 308 -20.30 16.59 -10.94
CA VAL A 308 -19.68 17.91 -10.72
C VAL A 308 -19.02 18.41 -12.01
N GLY A 309 -18.27 17.56 -12.72
CA GLY A 309 -17.66 17.90 -14.01
C GLY A 309 -18.71 18.32 -15.05
N TYR A 310 -19.80 17.56 -15.15
CA TYR A 310 -20.93 17.88 -16.02
C TYR A 310 -21.60 19.21 -15.65
N PHE A 311 -21.79 19.48 -14.35
CA PHE A 311 -22.36 20.74 -13.88
C PHE A 311 -21.47 21.95 -14.24
N ILE A 312 -20.15 21.83 -14.05
CA ILE A 312 -19.19 22.87 -14.44
C ILE A 312 -19.20 23.08 -15.96
N TRP A 313 -19.17 22.00 -16.74
CA TRP A 313 -19.23 22.07 -18.21
C TRP A 313 -20.52 22.75 -18.70
N ARG A 314 -21.69 22.35 -18.16
CA ARG A 314 -22.99 22.94 -18.49
C ARG A 314 -23.04 24.43 -18.16
N LYS A 315 -22.53 24.84 -17.00
CA LYS A 315 -22.48 26.25 -16.59
C LYS A 315 -21.60 27.08 -17.52
N ARG A 316 -20.45 26.52 -17.93
CA ARG A 316 -19.55 27.17 -18.91
C ARG A 316 -20.22 27.34 -20.27
N ASN A 317 -20.94 26.33 -20.76
CA ASN A 317 -21.63 26.41 -22.05
C ASN A 317 -22.78 27.43 -22.03
N SER A 318 -23.51 27.54 -20.91
CA SER A 318 -24.55 28.56 -20.73
C SER A 318 -23.98 29.99 -20.75
N MET A 319 -22.79 30.21 -20.17
CA MET A 319 -22.12 31.51 -20.20
C MET A 319 -21.66 31.89 -21.61
N LEU A 320 -21.18 30.92 -22.41
CA LEU A 320 -20.78 31.16 -23.80
C LEU A 320 -21.96 31.60 -24.67
N ASN A 321 -23.14 30.99 -24.48
CA ASN A 321 -24.36 31.40 -25.18
C ASN A 321 -24.85 32.81 -24.75
N LEU A 322 -24.63 33.21 -23.50
CA LEU A 322 -24.94 34.57 -23.04
C LEU A 322 -23.96 35.59 -23.65
N CYS A 323 -22.67 35.26 -23.74
CA CYS A 323 -21.67 36.13 -24.36
C CYS A 323 -21.91 36.32 -25.87
N SER A 324 -22.32 35.28 -26.60
CA SER A 324 -22.68 35.41 -28.03
C SER A 324 -23.91 36.31 -28.22
N MET A 325 -24.91 36.21 -27.34
CA MET A 325 -26.10 37.07 -27.35
C MET A 325 -25.75 38.55 -27.10
N TRP A 326 -24.83 38.83 -26.18
CA TRP A 326 -24.35 40.19 -25.92
C TRP A 326 -23.54 40.78 -27.08
N SER A 327 -22.81 39.94 -27.83
CA SER A 327 -22.12 40.37 -29.06
C SER A 327 -23.12 40.80 -30.12
N SER A 328 -24.21 40.04 -30.33
CA SER A 328 -25.29 40.39 -31.25
C SER A 328 -26.01 41.68 -30.85
N ILE A 329 -26.25 41.91 -29.54
CA ILE A 329 -26.87 43.16 -29.05
C ILE A 329 -25.95 44.37 -29.31
N LYS A 330 -24.63 44.23 -29.14
CA LYS A 330 -23.68 45.31 -29.45
C LYS A 330 -23.66 45.65 -30.94
N ILE A 331 -23.74 44.65 -31.81
CA ILE A 331 -23.83 44.85 -33.27
C ILE A 331 -25.14 45.57 -33.62
N LEU A 332 -26.27 45.12 -33.04
CA LEU A 332 -27.57 45.75 -33.27
C LEU A 332 -27.59 47.22 -32.79
N HIS A 333 -27.02 47.50 -31.61
CA HIS A 333 -26.92 48.85 -31.07
C HIS A 333 -25.98 49.75 -31.90
N THR A 334 -24.90 49.21 -32.47
CA THR A 334 -24.02 49.97 -33.36
C THR A 334 -24.67 50.27 -34.71
N LEU A 335 -25.46 49.34 -35.26
CA LEU A 335 -26.28 49.58 -36.46
C LEU A 335 -27.35 50.66 -36.20
N PHE A 336 -28.07 50.56 -35.08
CA PHE A 336 -29.11 51.54 -34.70
C PHE A 336 -28.54 52.94 -34.45
N ARG A 337 -27.33 53.04 -33.88
CA ARG A 337 -26.65 54.33 -33.68
C ARG A 337 -26.15 54.95 -34.99
N ARG A 338 -25.91 54.13 -36.03
CA ARG A 338 -25.49 54.58 -37.36
C ARG A 338 -26.67 55.11 -38.18
N GLU A 339 -27.87 54.55 -38.01
CA GLU A 339 -29.10 55.06 -38.63
C GLU A 339 -29.56 56.40 -38.05
N ASN A 340 -29.42 56.62 -36.74
CA ASN A 340 -29.76 57.92 -36.13
C ASN A 340 -28.81 59.08 -36.50
N ALA A 341 -27.66 58.81 -37.12
CA ALA A 341 -26.77 59.84 -37.67
C ALA A 341 -27.13 60.26 -39.11
N ILE A 342 -28.00 59.50 -39.77
CA ILE A 342 -28.49 59.80 -41.13
C ILE A 342 -29.94 60.26 -40.97
N GLY A 343 -30.09 61.49 -40.53
CA GLY A 343 -31.40 62.12 -40.39
C GLY A 343 -32.15 62.14 -41.71
N ASN A 344 -33.44 61.82 -41.59
CA ASN A 344 -34.50 62.39 -42.39
C ASN A 344 -34.56 61.93 -43.86
N ARG A 345 -35.02 60.69 -44.06
CA ARG A 345 -35.98 60.28 -45.10
C ARG A 345 -36.35 58.82 -44.85
N TYR A 346 -37.58 58.46 -45.21
CA TYR A 346 -38.20 57.12 -45.22
C TYR A 346 -39.10 56.74 -44.03
N SER A 347 -40.33 57.24 -44.16
CA SER A 347 -41.60 56.69 -43.65
C SER A 347 -41.97 55.34 -44.31
N VAL A 348 -41.03 54.41 -44.49
CA VAL A 348 -41.32 53.09 -45.09
C VAL A 348 -40.49 52.01 -44.43
N PHE A 349 -40.67 51.78 -43.11
CA PHE A 349 -40.04 50.62 -42.46
C PHE A 349 -40.89 50.06 -41.31
N PHE A 350 -42.22 50.16 -41.40
CA PHE A 350 -43.15 49.54 -40.44
C PHE A 350 -43.84 48.27 -40.98
N CYS A 351 -43.41 47.71 -42.11
CA CYS A 351 -43.99 46.50 -42.69
C CYS A 351 -43.13 45.23 -42.56
N PHE A 352 -41.90 45.30 -42.03
CA PHE A 352 -41.01 44.12 -41.99
C PHE A 352 -41.00 43.37 -40.64
N LEU A 353 -41.61 43.94 -39.58
CA LEU A 353 -41.64 43.32 -38.25
C LEU A 353 -42.82 42.37 -38.01
N ASP A 354 -43.77 42.26 -38.95
CA ASP A 354 -44.91 41.35 -38.83
C ASP A 354 -44.65 39.95 -39.44
N GLN A 355 -43.58 39.77 -40.25
CA GLN A 355 -43.24 38.46 -40.82
C GLN A 355 -42.35 37.57 -39.95
N PHE A 356 -41.68 38.11 -38.92
CA PHE A 356 -40.79 37.30 -38.07
C PHE A 356 -41.47 36.66 -36.85
N LYS A 357 -42.75 36.97 -36.60
CA LYS A 357 -43.47 36.44 -35.42
C LYS A 357 -44.15 35.07 -35.64
N LYS A 358 -44.01 34.46 -36.83
CA LYS A 358 -44.76 33.24 -37.19
C LYS A 358 -43.95 32.04 -37.68
N LYS A 359 -42.61 32.09 -37.71
CA LYS A 359 -41.81 31.01 -38.32
C LYS A 359 -41.02 30.10 -37.36
N ASP A 360 -40.83 30.47 -36.09
CA ASP A 360 -39.97 29.69 -35.18
C ASP A 360 -40.73 28.88 -34.10
N LEU A 361 -42.03 28.60 -34.32
CA LEU A 361 -42.83 27.81 -33.36
C LEU A 361 -43.46 26.53 -33.93
N ILE A 362 -43.01 26.05 -35.10
CA ILE A 362 -43.59 24.84 -35.74
C ILE A 362 -42.58 23.68 -35.90
N ASP A 363 -41.27 23.91 -35.80
CA ASP A 363 -40.29 22.84 -36.08
C ASP A 363 -39.80 22.04 -34.84
N ASP A 364 -40.23 22.37 -33.61
CA ASP A 364 -39.79 21.64 -32.39
C ASP A 364 -40.79 20.59 -31.87
N VAL A 365 -41.88 20.32 -32.60
CA VAL A 365 -42.89 19.31 -32.21
C VAL A 365 -42.75 18.00 -33.00
N ASN A 366 -42.05 17.98 -34.13
CA ASN A 366 -41.95 16.79 -34.99
C ASN A 366 -40.74 15.87 -34.76
N ASP A 367 -39.83 16.19 -33.84
CA ASP A 367 -38.66 15.33 -33.57
C ASP A 367 -38.83 14.45 -32.31
N LYS A 368 -39.86 14.71 -31.49
CA LYS A 368 -40.16 13.88 -30.29
C LYS A 368 -40.97 12.61 -30.58
N THR A 369 -41.58 12.50 -31.76
CA THR A 369 -42.33 11.30 -32.18
C THR A 369 -41.43 10.22 -32.81
N LYS A 370 -40.24 10.58 -33.31
CA LYS A 370 -39.32 9.61 -33.95
C LYS A 370 -38.44 8.83 -32.98
N ILE A 371 -38.33 9.28 -31.72
CA ILE A 371 -37.52 8.60 -30.69
C ILE A 371 -38.36 7.59 -29.87
N ARG A 372 -39.70 7.67 -29.90
CA ARG A 372 -40.57 6.71 -29.20
C ARG A 372 -40.81 5.39 -29.95
N SER A 373 -40.60 5.33 -31.28
CA SER A 373 -40.74 4.06 -32.03
C SER A 373 -39.52 3.16 -31.94
N SER A 374 -38.32 3.71 -31.74
CA SER A 374 -37.08 2.93 -31.70
C SER A 374 -36.82 2.22 -30.36
N ILE A 375 -37.61 2.51 -29.33
CA ILE A 375 -37.45 1.90 -27.99
C ILE A 375 -38.41 0.72 -27.78
N SER A 376 -39.54 0.63 -28.50
CA SER A 376 -40.46 -0.52 -28.37
C SER A 376 -40.07 -1.74 -29.20
N GLU A 377 -39.07 -1.64 -30.09
CA GLU A 377 -38.63 -2.75 -30.94
C GLU A 377 -37.40 -3.48 -30.37
N ALA A 378 -36.68 -2.87 -29.42
CA ALA A 378 -35.53 -3.47 -28.75
C ALA A 378 -35.88 -4.30 -27.49
N THR A 379 -37.15 -4.32 -27.07
CA THR A 379 -37.60 -5.07 -25.88
C THR A 379 -38.29 -6.41 -26.21
N ARG A 380 -38.29 -6.83 -27.49
CA ARG A 380 -39.04 -8.03 -27.95
C ARG A 380 -38.18 -9.19 -28.47
N THR A 381 -36.85 -9.13 -28.35
CA THR A 381 -35.94 -10.18 -28.84
C THR A 381 -35.05 -10.78 -27.75
N ASN A 382 -35.52 -10.84 -26.50
CA ASN A 382 -34.77 -11.55 -25.43
C ASN A 382 -35.70 -12.28 -24.45
N VAL A 383 -36.75 -12.89 -25.00
CA VAL A 383 -37.49 -13.98 -24.35
C VAL A 383 -37.59 -15.06 -25.42
N ASP A 384 -36.71 -16.06 -25.30
CA ASP A 384 -36.59 -17.33 -26.02
C ASP A 384 -35.17 -17.56 -26.54
N ALA A 385 -34.28 -17.89 -25.61
CA ALA A 385 -33.04 -18.64 -25.82
C ALA A 385 -32.61 -19.30 -24.50
#